data_AF-A0A4R6RAD3-F1
#
_entry.id   AF-A0A4R6RAD3-F1
#
_cell.length_a   1.000
_cell.length_b   1.000
_cell.length_c   1.000
_cell.angle_alpha   90.00
_cell.angle_beta   90.00
_cell.angle_gamma   90.00
#
_symmetry.space_group_name_H-M   'P 1'
#
loop_
_entity.id
_entity.type
_entity.pdbx_description
1 polymer ?
#
loop_
_entity_poly.entity_id
_entity_poly.type
_entity_poly.pdbx_seq_one_letter_code
_entity_poly.pdbx_strand_id
1 'polypeptide(L)'
;MRKFWYITGELAELQRYINVPMRWCEQYPARERREFWIAADDGRDIKLIVHGRVMPARRGHQVNVLLLGDWVVGLANLTTGRQVNFVSEDPPMLLRKCDALAVLVILAGGLAAAVAWDVRSLVLTVPVVLMYLPLRVLGRWLTTCRLRWQVSHWLASMAWAPRTRDNAALALPSRTAHNVYSFCLKSRKTED
;
A
#
# COMPACT_ATOMS: atom_id res chain seq x y z
N MET A 1 -8.77 10.22 -10.12
CA MET A 1 -8.31 10.50 -8.74
C MET A 1 -8.30 9.20 -7.95
N ARG A 2 -7.28 8.90 -7.15
CA ARG A 2 -7.30 7.70 -6.30
C ARG A 2 -8.27 7.96 -5.13
N LYS A 3 -9.15 6.99 -4.85
CA LYS A 3 -10.11 7.10 -3.74
C LYS A 3 -9.46 6.54 -2.47
N PHE A 4 -9.41 7.38 -1.44
CA PHE A 4 -9.06 6.95 -0.10
C PHE A 4 -10.32 6.56 0.65
N TRP A 5 -10.21 5.55 1.50
CA TRP A 5 -11.26 5.10 2.40
C TRP A 5 -10.66 5.01 3.80
N TYR A 6 -11.47 5.16 4.83
CA TYR A 6 -11.01 4.97 6.19
C TYR A 6 -11.93 4.00 6.94
N ILE A 7 -11.35 3.26 7.86
CA ILE A 7 -12.06 2.30 8.73
C ILE A 7 -11.69 2.66 10.16
N THR A 8 -12.72 2.84 11.00
CA THR A 8 -12.55 3.07 12.43
C THR A 8 -13.08 1.86 13.19
N GLY A 9 -12.39 1.53 14.28
CA GLY A 9 -12.80 0.44 15.16
C GLY A 9 -11.71 0.01 16.12
N GLU A 10 -12.00 -1.03 16.88
CA GLU A 10 -11.08 -1.59 17.87
C GLU A 10 -10.16 -2.64 17.24
N LEU A 11 -8.87 -2.59 17.58
CA LEU A 11 -7.92 -3.61 17.17
C LEU A 11 -8.17 -4.91 17.95
N ALA A 12 -8.84 -5.87 17.31
CA ALA A 12 -9.22 -7.15 17.92
C ALA A 12 -8.04 -8.12 18.05
N GLU A 13 -7.20 -8.19 17.02
CA GLU A 13 -6.05 -9.09 16.99
C GLU A 13 -4.90 -8.50 16.15
N LEU A 14 -3.66 -8.80 16.55
CA LEU A 14 -2.44 -8.38 15.86
C LEU A 14 -1.44 -9.53 15.83
N GLN A 15 -1.08 -9.96 14.63
CA GLN A 15 -0.10 -11.01 14.38
C GLN A 15 1.08 -10.45 13.58
N ARG A 16 2.30 -10.85 13.97
CA ARG A 16 3.54 -10.46 13.30
C ARG A 16 4.19 -11.69 12.68
N TYR A 17 4.44 -11.59 11.38
CA TYR A 17 5.14 -12.58 10.59
C TYR A 17 6.47 -12.01 10.09
N ILE A 18 7.51 -12.83 10.13
CA ILE A 18 8.81 -12.53 9.53
C ILE A 18 8.90 -13.40 8.27
N ASN A 19 8.95 -12.79 7.09
CA ASN A 19 8.95 -13.52 5.83
C ASN A 19 10.37 -14.04 5.48
N VAL A 20 10.44 -15.25 4.90
CA VAL A 20 11.64 -15.92 4.33
C VAL A 20 11.65 -15.79 2.78
N PRO A 21 12.68 -16.26 2.05
CA PRO A 21 13.39 -15.49 1.01
C PRO A 21 12.57 -15.14 -0.26
N MET A 22 13.00 -14.07 -0.92
CA MET A 22 12.31 -13.36 -2.02
C MET A 22 12.19 -14.18 -3.32
N ARG A 23 11.07 -14.04 -4.04
CA ARG A 23 10.99 -14.38 -5.48
C ARG A 23 11.70 -13.31 -6.31
N TRP A 24 12.27 -13.71 -7.46
CA TRP A 24 13.13 -12.85 -8.29
C TRP A 24 12.55 -11.47 -8.61
N CYS A 25 11.22 -11.35 -8.83
CA CYS A 25 10.54 -10.10 -9.17
C CYS A 25 9.77 -9.43 -8.01
N GLU A 26 9.63 -10.10 -6.86
CA GLU A 26 8.91 -9.58 -5.69
C GLU A 26 9.89 -8.93 -4.74
N GLN A 27 10.05 -7.62 -4.89
CA GLN A 27 10.89 -6.82 -4.00
C GLN A 27 9.99 -6.07 -3.02
N TYR A 28 9.48 -6.79 -2.01
CA TYR A 28 8.85 -6.14 -0.86
C TYR A 28 9.97 -5.64 0.08
N PRO A 29 10.06 -4.32 0.35
CA PRO A 29 11.08 -3.77 1.24
C PRO A 29 10.93 -4.27 2.70
N ALA A 30 9.71 -4.61 3.14
CA ALA A 30 9.48 -5.09 4.50
C ALA A 30 9.67 -6.61 4.61
N ARG A 31 10.73 -7.02 5.32
CA ARG A 31 10.91 -8.40 5.82
C ARG A 31 9.84 -8.83 6.82
N GLU A 32 9.02 -7.89 7.30
CA GLU A 32 7.96 -8.11 8.27
C GLU A 32 6.59 -7.86 7.65
N ARG A 33 5.68 -8.82 7.84
CA ARG A 33 4.27 -8.72 7.52
C ARG A 33 3.50 -8.70 8.83
N ARG A 34 2.61 -7.75 9.00
CA ARG A 34 1.69 -7.70 10.14
C ARG A 34 0.29 -7.87 9.62
N GLU A 35 -0.41 -8.82 10.21
CA GLU A 35 -1.82 -9.03 9.96
C GLU A 35 -2.58 -8.59 11.20
N PHE A 36 -3.65 -7.84 10.99
CA PHE A 36 -4.44 -7.40 12.11
C PHE A 36 -5.91 -7.37 11.74
N TRP A 37 -6.74 -7.57 12.77
CA TRP A 37 -8.17 -7.56 12.66
C TRP A 37 -8.70 -6.34 13.37
N ILE A 38 -9.58 -5.61 12.70
CA ILE A 38 -10.33 -4.50 13.29
C ILE A 38 -11.76 -4.99 13.45
N ALA A 39 -12.27 -4.92 14.68
CA ALA A 39 -13.70 -4.93 14.93
C ALA A 39 -14.21 -3.52 14.59
N ALA A 40 -14.66 -3.34 13.35
CA ALA A 40 -15.10 -2.05 12.85
C ALA A 40 -16.39 -1.61 13.56
N ASP A 41 -16.58 -0.30 13.67
CA ASP A 41 -17.74 0.28 14.36
C ASP A 41 -19.09 -0.11 13.72
N ASP A 42 -19.07 -0.58 12.48
CA ASP A 42 -20.22 -1.13 11.76
C ASP A 42 -20.52 -2.61 12.09
N GLY A 43 -19.82 -3.18 13.06
CA GLY A 43 -19.98 -4.56 13.53
C GLY A 43 -19.28 -5.61 12.65
N ARG A 44 -18.47 -5.22 11.66
CA ARG A 44 -17.71 -6.14 10.83
C ARG A 44 -16.30 -6.34 11.35
N ASP A 45 -15.84 -7.58 11.34
CA ASP A 45 -14.43 -7.89 11.55
C ASP A 45 -13.69 -7.86 10.21
N ILE A 46 -12.73 -6.94 10.09
CA ILE A 46 -11.98 -6.71 8.85
C ILE A 46 -10.52 -7.07 9.09
N LYS A 47 -10.03 -8.07 8.34
CA LYS A 47 -8.61 -8.42 8.29
C LYS A 47 -7.88 -7.48 7.35
N LEU A 48 -6.81 -6.87 7.85
CA LEU A 48 -5.92 -6.00 7.09
C LEU A 48 -4.48 -6.51 7.20
N ILE A 49 -3.71 -6.27 6.14
CA ILE A 49 -2.32 -6.70 6.05
C ILE A 49 -1.48 -5.45 5.78
N VAL A 50 -0.45 -5.26 6.59
CA VAL A 50 0.55 -4.23 6.37
C VAL A 50 1.93 -4.84 6.35
N HIS A 51 2.74 -4.38 5.41
CA HIS A 51 4.13 -4.76 5.27
C HIS A 51 4.97 -3.66 5.93
N GLY A 52 5.51 -3.94 7.11
CA GLY A 52 6.33 -2.97 7.83
C GLY A 52 6.70 -3.37 9.25
N ARG A 53 7.68 -2.65 9.80
CA ARG A 53 8.24 -2.90 11.13
C ARG A 53 7.56 -2.10 12.24
N VAL A 54 6.76 -1.11 11.89
CA VAL A 54 6.12 -0.22 12.86
C VAL A 54 4.65 -0.57 12.99
N MET A 55 4.14 -0.65 14.22
CA MET A 55 2.72 -0.73 14.52
C MET A 55 2.47 0.09 15.78
N PRO A 56 1.85 1.28 15.68
CA PRO A 56 1.65 2.17 16.82
C PRO A 56 0.44 1.78 17.69
N ALA A 57 -0.24 0.67 17.38
CA ALA A 57 -1.42 0.17 18.07
C ALA A 57 -1.21 -1.24 18.64
N ARG A 58 -1.94 -1.55 19.71
CA ARG A 58 -1.99 -2.86 20.38
C ARG A 58 -3.44 -3.32 20.44
N ARG A 59 -3.63 -4.61 20.74
CA ARG A 59 -4.97 -5.17 20.94
C ARG A 59 -5.76 -4.33 21.95
N GLY A 60 -7.02 -4.04 21.66
CA GLY A 60 -7.89 -3.20 22.46
C GLY A 60 -7.78 -1.70 22.20
N HIS A 61 -6.86 -1.25 21.35
CA HIS A 61 -6.78 0.16 20.98
C HIS A 61 -7.80 0.51 19.90
N GLN A 62 -8.42 1.67 20.05
CA GLN A 62 -9.23 2.29 19.01
C GLN A 62 -8.30 2.85 17.93
N VAL A 63 -8.51 2.44 16.69
CA VAL A 63 -7.67 2.79 15.55
C VAL A 63 -8.52 3.34 14.42
N ASN A 64 -7.91 4.23 13.65
CA ASN A 64 -8.42 4.65 12.36
C ASN A 64 -7.38 4.33 11.29
N VAL A 65 -7.79 3.54 10.30
CA VAL A 65 -6.92 3.03 9.25
C VAL A 65 -7.29 3.65 7.92
N LEU A 66 -6.31 4.26 7.26
CA LEU A 66 -6.45 4.83 5.93
C LEU A 66 -6.06 3.78 4.88
N LEU A 67 -6.99 3.56 3.96
CA LEU A 67 -6.88 2.63 2.84
C LEU A 67 -6.83 3.38 1.50
N LEU A 68 -6.03 2.86 0.59
CA LEU A 68 -5.95 3.26 -0.81
C LEU A 68 -6.31 2.05 -1.68
N GLY A 69 -7.57 1.93 -2.07
CA GLY A 69 -8.09 0.64 -2.55
C GLY A 69 -7.99 -0.40 -1.44
N ASP A 70 -7.28 -1.50 -1.69
CA ASP A 70 -7.04 -2.56 -0.70
C ASP A 70 -5.79 -2.33 0.16
N TRP A 71 -5.02 -1.27 -0.11
CA TRP A 71 -3.71 -1.06 0.52
C TRP A 71 -3.82 -0.21 1.78
N VAL A 72 -3.28 -0.70 2.89
CA VAL A 72 -3.12 0.09 4.12
C VAL A 72 -1.99 1.10 3.94
N VAL A 73 -2.32 2.39 3.92
CA VAL A 73 -1.36 3.48 3.68
C VAL A 73 -1.05 4.30 4.92
N GLY A 74 -1.95 4.33 5.89
CA GLY A 74 -1.72 5.03 7.16
C GLY A 74 -2.56 4.43 8.28
N LEU A 75 -2.12 4.62 9.51
CA LEU A 75 -2.86 4.22 10.71
C LEU A 75 -2.66 5.26 11.81
N ALA A 76 -3.77 5.69 12.41
CA ALA A 76 -3.81 6.53 13.58
C ALA A 76 -4.38 5.71 14.75
N ASN A 77 -3.66 5.70 15.86
CA ASN A 77 -4.12 5.14 17.12
C ASN A 77 -4.84 6.25 17.90
N LEU A 78 -6.16 6.14 17.98
CA LEU A 78 -7.02 7.11 18.65
C LEU A 78 -6.93 7.01 20.18
N THR A 79 -6.48 5.86 20.71
CA THR A 79 -6.27 5.66 22.15
C THR A 79 -5.01 6.38 22.64
N THR A 80 -3.90 6.33 21.88
CA THR A 80 -2.61 6.90 22.31
C THR A 80 -2.22 8.19 21.58
N GLY A 81 -2.98 8.60 20.56
CA GLY A 81 -2.65 9.74 19.69
C GLY A 81 -1.46 9.51 18.76
N ARG A 82 -0.88 8.30 18.72
CA ARG A 82 0.23 7.98 17.82
C ARG A 82 -0.27 7.69 16.42
N GLN A 83 0.50 8.06 15.41
CA GLN A 83 0.18 7.83 14.00
C GLN A 83 1.38 7.30 13.23
N VAL A 84 1.13 6.57 12.15
CA VAL A 84 2.16 6.06 11.24
C VAL A 84 1.71 6.24 9.79
N ASN A 85 2.64 6.73 8.96
CA ASN A 85 2.50 6.78 7.52
C ASN A 85 3.32 5.64 6.92
N PHE A 86 2.66 4.54 6.54
CA PHE A 86 3.34 3.35 6.02
C PHE A 86 4.03 3.60 4.68
N VAL A 87 3.55 4.56 3.88
CA VAL A 87 4.19 4.95 2.60
C VAL A 87 5.53 5.67 2.84
N SER A 88 5.65 6.35 3.98
CA SER A 88 6.90 7.01 4.36
C SER A 88 7.88 6.03 5.01
N GLU A 89 7.38 5.18 5.90
CA GLU A 89 8.18 4.23 6.67
C GLU A 89 8.86 3.19 5.77
N ASP A 90 8.12 2.65 4.80
CA ASP A 90 8.62 1.65 3.87
C ASP A 90 8.41 2.13 2.42
N PRO A 91 9.29 3.01 1.88
CA PRO A 91 9.20 3.48 0.51
C PRO A 91 9.15 2.31 -0.48
N PRO A 92 8.25 2.34 -1.48
CA PRO A 92 8.41 1.46 -2.63
C PRO A 92 9.76 1.77 -3.32
N MET A 93 10.48 0.74 -3.72
CA MET A 93 11.73 0.94 -4.46
C MET A 93 11.47 1.67 -5.79
N LEU A 94 12.32 2.66 -6.06
CA LEU A 94 12.24 3.46 -7.29
C LEU A 94 12.64 2.64 -8.52
N LEU A 95 13.59 1.73 -8.36
CA LEU A 95 14.04 0.79 -9.38
C LEU A 95 13.67 -0.65 -8.99
N ARG A 96 13.13 -1.39 -9.96
CA ARG A 96 12.81 -2.81 -9.85
C ARG A 96 13.70 -3.58 -10.83
N LYS A 97 13.98 -4.84 -10.53
CA LYS A 97 14.72 -5.72 -11.47
C LYS A 97 14.05 -5.82 -12.86
N CYS A 98 12.73 -5.72 -12.92
CA CYS A 98 12.01 -5.65 -14.19
C CYS A 98 12.35 -4.41 -15.04
N ASP A 99 12.79 -3.31 -14.43
CA ASP A 99 13.23 -2.14 -15.19
C ASP A 99 14.56 -2.41 -15.90
N ALA A 100 15.45 -3.22 -15.31
CA ALA A 100 16.67 -3.67 -15.97
C ALA A 100 16.35 -4.60 -17.16
N LEU A 101 15.37 -5.50 -17.01
CA LEU A 101 14.90 -6.32 -18.12
C LEU A 101 14.33 -5.46 -19.25
N ALA A 102 13.56 -4.42 -18.92
CA ALA A 102 13.02 -3.49 -19.92
C ALA A 102 14.15 -2.76 -20.68
N VAL A 103 15.21 -2.34 -19.99
CA VAL A 103 16.40 -1.74 -20.64
C VAL A 103 17.05 -2.72 -21.60
N LEU A 104 17.22 -3.99 -21.21
CA LEU A 104 17.77 -5.03 -22.09
C LEU A 104 16.91 -5.25 -23.33
N VAL A 105 15.58 -5.26 -23.19
CA VAL A 105 14.65 -5.40 -24.31
C VAL A 105 14.75 -4.20 -25.27
N ILE A 106 14.85 -2.97 -24.74
CA ILE A 106 15.01 -1.77 -25.58
C ILE A 106 16.34 -1.82 -26.36
N LEU A 107 17.43 -2.22 -25.69
CA LEU A 107 18.75 -2.36 -26.34
C LEU A 107 18.73 -3.44 -27.42
N ALA A 108 18.17 -4.62 -27.13
CA ALA A 108 18.06 -5.70 -28.10
C ALA A 108 17.20 -5.30 -29.31
N GLY A 109 16.08 -4.62 -29.08
CA GLY A 109 15.21 -4.13 -30.15
C GLY A 109 15.90 -3.10 -31.05
N GLY A 110 16.65 -2.16 -30.48
CA GLY A 110 17.41 -1.18 -31.27
C GLY A 110 18.58 -1.79 -32.04
N LEU A 111 19.27 -2.78 -31.46
CA LEU A 111 20.31 -3.51 -32.19
C LEU A 111 19.71 -4.31 -33.36
N ALA A 112 18.58 -4.98 -33.14
CA ALA A 112 17.87 -5.69 -34.21
C ALA A 112 17.44 -4.74 -35.33
N ALA A 113 16.94 -3.54 -35.00
CA ALA A 113 16.60 -2.51 -35.99
C ALA A 113 17.83 -2.01 -36.76
N ALA A 114 18.98 -1.89 -36.09
CA ALA A 114 20.23 -1.47 -36.72
C ALA A 114 20.76 -2.50 -37.73
N VAL A 115 20.63 -3.79 -37.40
CA VAL A 115 21.02 -4.89 -38.28
C VAL A 115 20.04 -5.05 -39.45
N ALA A 116 18.73 -4.94 -39.20
CA ALA A 116 17.70 -5.21 -40.20
C ALA A 116 17.46 -4.05 -41.17
N TRP A 117 17.72 -2.80 -40.76
CA TRP A 117 17.36 -1.62 -41.54
C TRP A 117 18.55 -0.70 -41.80
N ASP A 118 19.04 -0.02 -40.76
CA ASP A 118 20.15 0.94 -40.86
C ASP A 118 20.70 1.25 -39.46
N VAL A 119 22.02 1.39 -39.35
CA VAL A 119 22.75 1.85 -38.16
C VAL A 119 22.22 3.18 -37.63
N ARG A 120 21.66 4.04 -38.48
CA ARG A 120 21.00 5.30 -38.07
C ARG A 120 19.86 5.10 -37.06
N SER A 121 19.27 3.91 -36.97
CA SER A 121 18.28 3.57 -35.94
C SER A 121 18.84 3.63 -34.51
N LEU A 122 20.16 3.53 -34.33
CA LEU A 122 20.82 3.72 -33.04
C LEU A 122 20.68 5.17 -32.53
N VAL A 123 20.53 6.15 -33.43
CA VAL A 123 20.32 7.57 -33.07
C VAL A 123 19.05 7.74 -32.23
N LEU A 124 18.03 6.90 -32.43
CA LEU A 124 16.81 6.89 -31.62
C LEU A 124 16.94 5.97 -30.40
N THR A 125 17.62 4.84 -30.55
CA THR A 125 17.71 3.84 -29.48
C THR A 125 18.50 4.35 -28.28
N VAL A 126 19.65 4.98 -28.53
CA VAL A 126 20.55 5.49 -27.48
C VAL A 126 19.84 6.49 -26.55
N PRO A 127 19.18 7.57 -27.04
CA PRO A 127 18.49 8.50 -26.16
C PRO A 127 17.31 7.85 -25.44
N VAL A 128 16.58 6.92 -26.06
CA VAL A 128 15.48 6.21 -25.39
C VAL A 128 15.98 5.42 -24.20
N VAL A 129 17.08 4.67 -24.34
CA VAL A 129 17.68 3.91 -23.25
C VAL A 129 18.18 4.84 -22.13
N LEU A 130 18.90 5.90 -22.50
CA LEU A 130 19.44 6.88 -21.54
C LEU A 130 18.32 7.57 -20.75
N MET A 131 17.19 7.88 -21.39
CA MET A 131 16.07 8.58 -20.78
C MET A 131 15.10 7.65 -20.04
N TYR A 132 15.08 6.35 -20.36
CA TYR A 132 14.11 5.41 -19.79
C TYR A 132 14.19 5.34 -18.26
N LEU A 133 15.37 5.04 -17.73
CA LEU A 133 15.57 4.92 -16.27
C LEU A 133 15.30 6.23 -15.51
N PRO A 134 15.86 7.40 -15.88
CA PRO A 134 15.60 8.63 -15.14
C PRO A 134 14.13 9.04 -15.18
N LEU A 135 13.44 8.91 -16.33
CA LEU A 135 12.01 9.19 -16.42
C LEU A 135 11.18 8.24 -15.54
N ARG A 136 11.51 6.95 -15.52
CA ARG A 136 10.85 5.95 -14.67
C ARG A 136 11.06 6.23 -13.18
N VAL A 137 12.29 6.53 -12.78
CA VAL A 137 12.65 6.86 -11.40
C VAL A 137 11.94 8.13 -10.96
N LEU A 138 11.99 9.19 -11.78
CA LEU A 138 11.34 10.46 -11.49
C LEU A 138 9.82 10.30 -11.36
N GLY A 139 9.19 9.57 -12.29
CA GLY A 139 7.75 9.30 -12.23
C GLY A 139 7.33 8.55 -10.95
N ARG A 140 8.09 7.52 -10.56
CA ARG A 140 7.84 6.78 -9.31
C ARG A 140 8.13 7.62 -8.07
N TRP A 141 9.15 8.46 -8.11
CA TRP A 141 9.48 9.36 -7.02
C TRP A 141 8.38 10.40 -6.81
N LEU A 142 7.97 11.12 -7.87
CA LEU A 142 6.91 12.12 -7.81
C LEU A 142 5.59 11.51 -7.31
N THR A 143 5.21 10.34 -7.82
CA THR A 143 3.98 9.64 -7.37
C THR A 143 4.07 9.20 -5.91
N THR A 144 5.23 8.76 -5.44
CA THR A 144 5.45 8.36 -4.05
C THR A 144 5.45 9.57 -3.12
N CYS A 145 6.13 10.67 -3.50
CA CYS A 145 6.14 11.91 -2.74
C CYS A 145 4.74 12.51 -2.61
N ARG A 146 3.97 12.55 -3.71
CA ARG A 146 2.58 13.01 -3.69
C ARG A 146 1.72 12.15 -2.77
N LEU A 147 1.86 10.83 -2.83
CA LEU A 147 1.10 9.92 -1.98
C LEU A 147 1.47 10.11 -0.50
N ARG A 148 2.76 10.21 -0.18
CA ARG A 148 3.25 10.47 1.18
C ARG A 148 2.66 11.75 1.75
N TRP A 149 2.68 12.82 0.96
CA TRP A 149 2.14 14.10 1.37
C TRP A 149 0.62 14.03 1.61
N GLN A 150 -0.14 13.38 0.72
CA GLN A 150 -1.58 13.18 0.91
C GLN A 150 -1.91 12.39 2.18
N VAL A 151 -1.18 11.31 2.46
CA VAL A 151 -1.38 10.49 3.66
C VAL A 151 -0.99 11.27 4.91
N SER A 152 0.15 11.96 4.91
CA SER A 152 0.58 12.78 6.05
C SER A 152 -0.39 13.91 6.34
N HIS A 153 -0.90 14.59 5.30
CA HIS A 153 -1.92 15.62 5.45
C HIS A 153 -3.20 15.03 6.07
N TRP A 154 -3.65 13.88 5.59
CA TRP A 154 -4.84 13.22 6.15
C TRP A 154 -4.63 12.85 7.62
N LEU A 155 -3.51 12.23 7.96
CA LEU A 155 -3.17 11.88 9.35
C LEU A 155 -3.12 13.13 10.24
N ALA A 156 -2.51 14.22 9.76
CA ALA A 156 -2.49 15.49 10.48
C ALA A 156 -3.88 16.07 10.71
N SER A 157 -4.78 16.02 9.71
CA SER A 157 -6.17 16.47 9.90
C SER A 157 -6.94 15.63 10.92
N MET A 158 -6.63 14.34 11.05
CA MET A 158 -7.28 13.46 12.03
C MET A 158 -6.76 13.69 13.45
N ALA A 159 -5.49 14.07 13.61
CA ALA A 159 -4.95 14.46 14.91
C ALA A 159 -5.61 15.74 15.47
N TRP A 160 -6.21 16.55 14.59
CA TRP A 160 -6.81 17.85 14.94
C TRP A 160 -8.34 17.80 15.02
N ALA A 161 -8.97 16.68 14.68
CA ALA A 161 -10.41 16.50 14.80
C ALA A 161 -10.77 16.20 16.28
N PRO A 162 -11.41 17.12 17.01
CA PRO A 162 -11.83 16.85 18.38
C PRO A 162 -12.85 15.71 18.37
N ARG A 163 -12.63 14.78 19.32
CA ARG A 163 -13.41 13.58 19.65
C ARG A 163 -14.92 13.90 19.69
N THR A 164 -15.58 13.83 18.54
CA THR A 164 -17.05 13.94 18.42
C THR A 164 -17.55 12.64 17.82
N ARG A 165 -18.38 11.94 18.59
CA ARG A 165 -18.72 10.52 18.46
C ARG A 165 -19.80 10.25 17.39
N ASP A 166 -20.20 11.25 16.61
CA ASP A 166 -21.57 11.23 16.07
C ASP A 166 -21.75 11.22 14.55
N ASN A 167 -20.71 11.17 13.72
CA ASN A 167 -20.92 11.19 12.25
C ASN A 167 -20.08 10.16 11.50
N ALA A 168 -20.40 8.87 11.66
CA ALA A 168 -19.97 7.80 10.76
C ALA A 168 -21.11 7.38 9.82
N ALA A 169 -21.55 8.31 8.96
CA ALA A 169 -22.41 7.97 7.83
C ALA A 169 -21.59 7.32 6.71
N LEU A 170 -21.53 5.99 6.78
CA LEU A 170 -21.56 5.03 5.66
C LEU A 170 -21.02 5.48 4.30
N ALA A 171 -19.85 4.94 3.92
CA ALA A 171 -19.61 4.56 2.53
C ALA A 171 -19.08 3.12 2.50
N LEU A 172 -19.93 2.20 2.02
CA LEU A 172 -19.60 0.78 1.90
C LEU A 172 -18.41 0.57 0.94
N PRO A 173 -17.44 -0.31 1.27
CA PRO A 173 -16.51 -0.83 0.28
C PRO A 173 -17.26 -1.71 -0.74
N SER A 174 -16.89 -1.59 -2.01
CA SER A 174 -17.40 -2.42 -3.09
C SER A 174 -17.09 -3.90 -2.85
N ARG A 175 -18.07 -4.78 -3.09
CA ARG A 175 -18.04 -6.25 -2.91
C ARG A 175 -16.96 -7.01 -3.71
N THR A 176 -16.10 -6.33 -4.45
CA THR A 176 -15.07 -6.90 -5.34
C THR A 176 -13.65 -6.74 -4.81
N ALA A 177 -13.47 -6.65 -3.49
CA ALA A 177 -12.15 -6.62 -2.88
C ALA A 177 -11.57 -8.04 -2.80
N HIS A 178 -10.55 -8.32 -3.60
CA HIS A 178 -9.86 -9.63 -3.62
C HIS A 178 -8.99 -9.88 -2.38
N ASN A 179 -8.99 -8.96 -1.41
CA ASN A 179 -8.26 -9.09 -0.13
C ASN A 179 -9.14 -8.84 1.12
N VAL A 180 -10.44 -8.59 0.96
CA VAL A 180 -11.37 -8.47 2.09
C VAL A 180 -12.11 -9.80 2.21
N TYR A 181 -11.59 -10.71 3.02
CA TYR A 181 -12.36 -11.87 3.45
C TYR A 181 -13.35 -11.41 4.50
N SER A 182 -14.60 -11.11 4.08
CA SER A 182 -15.69 -11.04 5.04
C SER A 182 -16.04 -12.47 5.45
N PHE A 183 -15.62 -12.88 6.64
CA PHE A 183 -16.19 -14.10 7.22
C PHE A 183 -17.57 -13.75 7.77
N CYS A 184 -18.58 -14.38 7.19
CA CYS A 184 -19.93 -14.37 7.75
C CYS A 184 -19.88 -15.13 9.08
N LEU A 185 -20.22 -14.46 10.18
CA LEU A 185 -20.38 -15.09 11.50
C LEU A 185 -21.33 -16.28 11.36
N LYS A 186 -20.80 -17.49 11.52
CA LYS A 186 -21.62 -18.70 11.62
C LYS A 186 -22.40 -18.59 12.93
N SER A 187 -23.68 -18.23 12.82
CA SER A 187 -24.64 -18.24 13.92
C SER A 187 -24.50 -19.57 14.67
N ARG A 188 -24.03 -19.48 15.92
CA ARG A 188 -23.99 -20.61 16.84
C ARG A 188 -25.42 -20.73 17.38
N LYS A 189 -26.23 -21.61 16.77
CA LYS A 189 -27.48 -22.05 17.39
C LYS A 189 -27.11 -22.73 18.71
N THR A 190 -27.48 -22.10 19.82
CA THR A 190 -27.78 -22.79 21.07
C THR A 190 -29.06 -23.59 20.81
N GLU A 191 -28.92 -24.91 20.74
CA GLU A 191 -30.05 -25.83 20.95
C GLU A 191 -30.05 -26.16 22.44
N ASP A 192 -31.14 -25.78 23.09
CA ASP A 192 -31.62 -26.37 24.34
C ASP A 192 -32.11 -27.80 24.09
#